data_AF-A0AAW9ABJ3-F1
#
_entry.id   AF-A0AAW9ABJ3-F1
#
_cell.length_a   1.000
_cell.length_b   1.000
_cell.length_c   1.000
_cell.angle_alpha   90.00
_cell.angle_beta   90.00
_cell.angle_gamma   90.00
#
_symmetry.space_group_name_H-M   'P 1'
#
loop_
_entity.id
_entity.type
_entity.pdbx_description
1 polymer ?
#
loop_
_entity_poly.entity_id
_entity_poly.type
_entity_poly.pdbx_seq_one_letter_code
_entity_poly.pdbx_strand_id
1 'polypeptide(L)'
;MIRSSMIRWQETAQQLLSLTSRTDEENRDAVIEEIDRLLDERDLLQMDIVAPFTAEEEELGRVIVGLEQQVVKGLSTFTKHIRTDITAAQSKKDHMKSYINPYANVARDGTFYDTKR
;
A
#
# COMPACT_ATOMS: atom_id res chain seq x y z
N MET A 1 -9.10 -29.02 20.66
CA MET A 1 -10.03 -28.19 19.86
C MET A 1 -9.39 -26.84 19.70
N ILE A 2 -9.31 -26.32 18.48
CA ILE A 2 -8.61 -25.07 18.17
C ILE A 2 -9.51 -23.88 18.56
N ARG A 3 -8.94 -22.86 19.21
CA ARG A 3 -9.65 -21.60 19.50
C ARG A 3 -10.17 -20.94 18.22
N SER A 4 -11.40 -20.42 18.26
CA SER A 4 -12.00 -19.67 17.15
C SER A 4 -11.19 -18.45 16.75
N SER A 5 -10.48 -17.81 17.68
CA SER A 5 -9.61 -16.66 17.40
C SER A 5 -8.45 -16.99 16.45
N MET A 6 -7.85 -18.18 16.58
CA MET A 6 -6.76 -18.61 15.69
C MET A 6 -7.27 -18.96 14.28
N ILE A 7 -8.43 -19.59 14.19
CA ILE A 7 -9.08 -19.87 12.90
C ILE A 7 -9.41 -18.55 12.21
N ARG A 8 -9.99 -17.60 12.96
CA ARG A 8 -10.33 -16.28 12.42
C ARG A 8 -9.11 -15.50 11.98
N TRP A 9 -8.02 -15.56 12.74
CA TRP A 9 -6.74 -14.98 12.34
C TRP A 9 -6.26 -15.55 11.00
N GLN A 10 -6.33 -16.86 10.81
CA GLN A 10 -5.97 -17.51 9.55
C GLN A 10 -6.84 -17.03 8.38
N GLU A 11 -8.16 -16.90 8.58
CA GLU A 11 -9.07 -16.38 7.57
C GLU A 11 -8.73 -14.94 7.16
N THR A 12 -8.51 -14.05 8.14
CA THR A 12 -8.11 -12.67 7.85
C THR A 12 -6.77 -12.61 7.10
N ALA A 13 -5.83 -13.52 7.39
CA ALA A 13 -4.57 -13.63 6.65
C ALA A 13 -4.79 -13.93 5.16
N GLN A 14 -5.66 -14.89 4.87
CA GLN A 14 -6.00 -15.25 3.50
C GLN A 14 -6.71 -14.12 2.76
N GLN A 15 -7.60 -13.39 3.45
CA GLN A 15 -8.29 -12.23 2.88
C GLN A 15 -7.31 -11.09 2.57
N LEU A 16 -6.38 -10.78 3.48
CA LEU A 16 -5.33 -9.79 3.24
C LEU A 16 -4.45 -10.17 2.04
N LEU A 17 -4.09 -11.45 1.90
CA LEU A 17 -3.35 -11.93 0.71
C LEU A 17 -4.15 -11.75 -0.58
N SER A 18 -5.46 -12.03 -0.55
CA SER A 18 -6.32 -11.81 -1.70
C SER A 18 -6.41 -10.33 -2.07
N LEU A 19 -6.64 -9.45 -1.09
CA LEU A 19 -6.76 -8.00 -1.30
C LEU A 19 -5.46 -7.37 -1.81
N THR A 20 -4.32 -7.72 -1.23
CA THR A 20 -3.01 -7.18 -1.62
C THR A 20 -2.55 -7.63 -3.00
N SER A 21 -3.15 -8.69 -3.55
CA SER A 21 -2.91 -9.14 -4.92
C SER A 21 -3.69 -8.36 -5.99
N ARG A 22 -4.68 -7.55 -5.58
CA ARG A 22 -5.49 -6.74 -6.49
C ARG A 22 -4.72 -5.48 -6.92
N THR A 23 -4.78 -5.16 -8.21
CA THR A 23 -4.03 -4.05 -8.81
C THR A 23 -4.93 -2.98 -9.44
N ASP A 24 -6.24 -3.09 -9.27
CA ASP A 24 -7.19 -2.15 -9.83
C ASP A 24 -7.15 -0.80 -9.10
N GLU A 25 -6.82 0.26 -9.83
CA GLU A 25 -6.76 1.63 -9.31
C GLU A 25 -8.14 2.15 -8.87
N GLU A 26 -9.21 1.75 -9.57
CA GLU A 26 -10.56 2.29 -9.34
C GLU A 26 -11.13 1.92 -7.97
N ASN A 27 -10.83 0.73 -7.43
CA ASN A 27 -11.33 0.30 -6.12
C ASN A 27 -10.27 0.40 -5.01
N ARG A 28 -9.17 1.11 -5.25
CA ARG A 28 -8.04 1.18 -4.32
C ARG A 28 -8.46 1.65 -2.94
N ASP A 29 -9.28 2.69 -2.85
CA ASP A 29 -9.72 3.25 -1.57
C ASP A 29 -10.55 2.22 -0.78
N ALA A 30 -11.48 1.54 -1.44
CA ALA A 30 -12.26 0.46 -0.83
C ALA A 30 -11.40 -0.74 -0.40
N VAL A 31 -10.36 -1.07 -1.17
CA VAL A 31 -9.39 -2.13 -0.80
C VAL A 31 -8.57 -1.72 0.43
N ILE A 32 -8.15 -0.45 0.53
CA ILE A 32 -7.43 0.07 1.70
C ILE A 32 -8.34 0.01 2.94
N GLU A 33 -9.58 0.48 2.83
CA GLU A 33 -10.56 0.41 3.93
C GLU A 33 -10.80 -1.02 4.42
N GLU A 34 -10.88 -1.99 3.49
CA GLU A 34 -11.02 -3.40 3.87
C GLU A 34 -9.77 -3.95 4.56
N ILE A 35 -8.58 -3.60 4.06
CA ILE A 35 -7.32 -3.98 4.70
C ILE A 35 -7.25 -3.42 6.12
N ASP A 36 -7.58 -2.14 6.31
CA ASP A 36 -7.56 -1.50 7.63
C ASP A 36 -8.55 -2.18 8.59
N ARG A 37 -9.77 -2.48 8.14
CA ARG A 37 -10.74 -3.24 8.94
C ARG A 37 -10.24 -4.62 9.38
N LEU A 38 -9.56 -5.34 8.49
CA LEU A 38 -8.99 -6.65 8.81
C LEU A 38 -7.81 -6.56 9.78
N LEU A 39 -7.03 -5.48 9.71
CA LEU A 39 -5.95 -5.20 10.66
C LEU A 39 -6.50 -4.85 12.05
N ASP A 40 -7.55 -4.02 12.13
CA ASP A 40 -8.24 -3.71 13.38
C ASP A 40 -8.85 -4.97 14.01
N GLU A 41 -9.45 -5.85 13.20
CA GLU A 41 -9.98 -7.13 13.68
C GLU A 41 -8.87 -8.00 14.30
N ARG A 42 -7.69 -8.04 13.68
CA ARG A 42 -6.54 -8.80 14.18
C ARG A 42 -6.07 -8.27 15.53
N ASP A 43 -6.02 -6.96 15.73
CA ASP A 43 -5.63 -6.37 17.01
C ASP A 43 -6.53 -6.86 18.16
N LEU A 44 -7.83 -7.01 17.90
CA LEU A 44 -8.77 -7.59 18.86
C LEU A 44 -8.53 -9.08 19.10
N LEU A 45 -8.31 -9.86 18.03
CA LEU A 45 -8.08 -11.31 18.12
C LEU A 45 -6.78 -11.65 18.86
N GLN A 46 -5.75 -10.81 18.73
CA GLN A 46 -4.44 -11.06 19.35
C GLN A 46 -4.54 -11.17 20.87
N MET A 47 -5.50 -10.48 21.49
CA MET A 47 -5.73 -10.53 22.95
C MET A 47 -6.10 -11.92 23.45
N ASP A 48 -6.73 -12.74 22.59
CA ASP A 48 -7.22 -14.08 22.93
C ASP A 48 -6.22 -15.20 22.55
N ILE A 49 -5.18 -14.89 21.78
CA ILE A 49 -4.17 -15.86 21.33
C ILE A 49 -2.99 -15.83 22.30
N VAL A 50 -3.22 -16.40 23.49
CA VAL A 50 -2.25 -16.47 24.58
C VAL A 50 -2.00 -17.90 25.06
N ALA A 51 -0.80 -18.15 25.57
CA ALA A 51 -0.41 -19.44 26.13
C ALA A 51 -1.23 -19.81 27.38
N PRO A 52 -1.40 -21.10 27.70
CA PRO A 52 -0.83 -22.28 27.02
C PRO A 52 -1.59 -22.69 25.74
N PHE A 53 -0.87 -23.26 24.77
CA PHE A 53 -1.42 -23.78 23.52
C PHE A 53 -1.54 -25.30 23.55
N THR A 54 -2.54 -25.86 22.86
CA THR A 54 -2.63 -27.30 22.61
C THR A 54 -1.75 -27.70 21.41
N ALA A 55 -1.45 -28.99 21.26
CA ALA A 55 -0.63 -29.47 20.16
C ALA A 55 -1.23 -29.12 18.77
N GLU A 56 -2.56 -29.15 18.63
CA GLU A 56 -3.25 -28.77 17.40
C GLU A 56 -3.13 -27.27 17.11
N GLU A 57 -3.13 -26.44 18.16
CA GLU A 57 -2.96 -24.99 18.05
C GLU A 57 -1.53 -24.61 17.69
N GLU A 58 -0.54 -25.33 18.21
CA GLU A 58 0.86 -25.13 17.82
C GLU A 58 1.10 -25.47 16.35
N GLU A 59 0.47 -26.54 15.84
CA GLU A 59 0.54 -26.89 14.42
C GLU A 59 -0.11 -25.80 13.55
N LEU A 60 -1.30 -25.35 13.92
CA LEU A 60 -1.94 -24.23 13.21
C LEU A 60 -1.11 -22.95 13.31
N GLY A 61 -0.50 -22.67 14.47
CA GLY A 61 0.38 -21.53 14.68
C GLY A 61 1.57 -21.52 13.73
N ARG A 62 2.19 -22.68 13.46
CA ARG A 62 3.26 -22.81 12.45
C ARG A 62 2.76 -22.43 11.05
N VAL A 63 1.56 -22.87 10.68
CA VAL A 63 0.94 -22.51 9.39
C VAL A 63 0.65 -21.01 9.32
N ILE A 64 0.09 -20.43 10.38
CA ILE A 64 -0.21 -18.99 10.48
C ILE A 64 1.07 -18.16 10.32
N VAL A 65 2.16 -18.52 11.01
CA VAL A 65 3.44 -17.80 10.87
C VAL A 65 3.94 -17.79 9.42
N GLY A 66 3.77 -18.90 8.69
CA GLY A 66 4.09 -18.95 7.25
C GLY A 66 3.18 -18.07 6.39
N LEU A 67 1.90 -17.95 6.74
CA LEU A 67 0.97 -17.04 6.07
C LEU A 67 1.31 -15.56 6.36
N GLU A 68 1.67 -15.23 7.61
CA GLU A 68 2.02 -13.85 7.99
C GLU A 68 3.22 -13.31 7.22
N GLN A 69 4.23 -14.15 6.95
CA GLN A 69 5.35 -13.74 6.10
C GLN A 69 4.90 -13.33 4.70
N GLN A 70 3.90 -14.02 4.15
CA GLN A 70 3.32 -13.68 2.85
C GLN A 70 2.48 -12.41 2.95
N VAL A 71 1.69 -12.24 4.02
CA VAL A 71 0.87 -11.04 4.26
C VAL A 71 1.75 -9.80 4.33
N VAL A 72 2.83 -9.84 5.11
CA VAL A 72 3.78 -8.72 5.23
C VAL A 72 4.39 -8.37 3.87
N LYS A 73 4.76 -9.37 3.07
CA LYS A 73 5.27 -9.14 1.71
C LYS A 73 4.22 -8.55 0.78
N GLY A 74 2.98 -9.03 0.86
CA GLY A 74 1.84 -8.53 0.10
C GLY A 74 1.57 -7.06 0.41
N LEU A 75 1.40 -6.72 1.69
CA LEU A 75 1.18 -5.35 2.16
C LEU A 75 2.33 -4.42 1.75
N SER A 76 3.59 -4.85 1.92
CA SER A 76 4.75 -4.05 1.50
C SER A 76 4.74 -3.76 0.00
N THR A 77 4.38 -4.75 -0.81
CA THR A 77 4.29 -4.60 -2.27
C THR A 77 3.14 -3.67 -2.63
N PHE A 78 1.97 -3.86 -2.03
CA PHE A 78 0.80 -3.01 -2.22
C PHE A 78 1.11 -1.54 -1.90
N THR A 79 1.70 -1.24 -0.75
CA THR A 79 2.13 0.13 -0.40
C THR A 79 3.14 0.72 -1.38
N LYS A 80 4.06 -0.10 -1.92
CA LYS A 80 5.01 0.37 -2.95
C LYS A 80 4.31 0.75 -4.26
N HIS A 81 3.29 0.00 -4.67
CA HIS A 81 2.49 0.35 -5.85
C HIS A 81 1.81 1.70 -5.65
N ILE A 82 1.11 1.90 -4.52
CA ILE A 82 0.47 3.18 -4.18
C ILE A 82 1.47 4.35 -4.25
N ARG A 83 2.67 4.20 -3.65
CA ARG A 83 3.71 5.25 -3.69
C ARG A 83 4.22 5.54 -5.11
N THR A 84 4.35 4.50 -5.93
CA THR A 84 4.76 4.65 -7.33
C THR A 84 3.74 5.48 -8.09
N ASP A 85 2.46 5.22 -7.90
CA ASP A 85 1.39 5.93 -8.61
C ASP A 85 1.29 7.40 -8.16
N ILE A 86 1.45 7.66 -6.86
CA ILE A 86 1.56 9.03 -6.34
C ILE A 86 2.71 9.79 -7.02
N THR A 87 3.87 9.15 -7.12
CA THR A 87 5.07 9.74 -7.74
C THR A 87 4.84 9.99 -9.24
N ALA A 88 4.24 9.03 -9.95
CA ALA A 88 3.92 9.17 -11.37
C ALA A 88 2.91 10.32 -11.62
N ALA A 89 1.90 10.45 -10.76
CA ALA A 89 0.91 11.52 -10.84
C ALA A 89 1.53 12.91 -10.59
N GLN A 90 2.52 13.01 -9.71
CA GLN A 90 3.27 14.25 -9.46
C GLN A 90 4.16 14.63 -10.66
N SER A 91 4.97 13.68 -11.16
CA SER A 91 5.85 13.92 -12.32
C SER A 91 5.07 14.35 -13.57
N LYS A 92 3.88 13.78 -13.81
CA LYS A 92 3.00 14.19 -14.92
C LYS A 92 2.56 15.66 -14.79
N LYS A 93 2.27 16.13 -13.57
CA LYS A 93 1.92 17.55 -13.31
C LYS A 93 3.11 18.47 -13.56
N ASP A 94 4.31 18.08 -13.15
CA ASP A 94 5.52 18.88 -13.34
C ASP A 94 5.92 18.98 -14.81
N HIS A 95 5.83 17.89 -15.57
CA HIS A 95 6.04 17.92 -17.01
C HIS A 95 5.01 18.79 -17.74
N MET A 96 3.74 18.76 -17.32
CA MET A 96 2.71 19.64 -17.89
C MET A 96 2.99 21.12 -17.61
N LYS A 97 3.46 21.48 -16.40
CA LYS A 97 3.89 22.85 -16.07
C LYS A 97 5.11 23.30 -16.88
N SER A 98 6.08 22.41 -17.09
CA SER A 98 7.26 22.69 -17.92
C SER A 98 6.90 22.89 -19.40
N TYR A 99 5.86 22.20 -19.89
CA TYR A 99 5.39 22.34 -21.27
C TYR A 99 4.55 23.61 -21.50
N ILE A 100 3.80 24.07 -20.49
CA ILE A 100 3.00 25.30 -20.54
C ILE A 100 3.87 26.55 -20.40
N ASN A 101 5.11 26.43 -19.92
CA ASN A 101 6.01 27.57 -19.75
C ASN A 101 7.37 27.46 -20.47
N PRO A 102 7.41 27.36 -21.82
CA PRO A 102 8.66 27.33 -22.58
C PRO A 102 9.45 28.66 -22.55
N TYR A 103 8.87 29.74 -22.01
CA TYR A 103 9.40 31.11 -22.13
C TYR A 103 9.69 31.83 -20.80
N ALA A 104 9.37 31.28 -19.62
CA ALA A 104 9.70 31.95 -18.35
C ALA A 104 11.19 32.01 -18.03
N ASN A 105 12.01 31.17 -18.66
CA ASN A 105 13.46 31.23 -18.57
C ASN A 105 14.11 32.05 -19.71
N VAL A 106 13.35 32.90 -20.41
CA VAL A 106 13.99 34.02 -21.11
C VAL A 106 14.23 35.10 -20.05
N ALA A 107 15.35 34.94 -19.33
CA ALA A 107 15.95 36.04 -18.60
C ALA A 107 16.13 37.19 -19.61
N ARG A 108 15.26 38.19 -19.47
CA ARG A 108 15.22 39.39 -20.29
C ARG A 108 16.40 40.26 -19.86
N ASP A 109 17.62 39.85 -20.24
CA ASP A 109 18.74 40.77 -20.24
C ASP A 109 18.51 41.71 -21.42
N GLY A 110 17.91 42.86 -21.10
CA GLY A 110 17.46 43.83 -22.07
C GLY A 110 18.64 44.42 -22.82
N THR A 111 18.86 43.96 -24.06
CA THR A 111 19.64 44.73 -25.03
C THR A 111 18.73 45.10 -26.19
N PHE A 112 18.23 46.33 -26.14
CA PHE A 112 17.65 47.01 -27.29
C PHE A 112 18.75 47.17 -28.35
N TYR A 113 18.60 46.54 -29.50
CA TYR A 113 19.27 46.98 -30.72
C TYR A 113 18.35 47.96 -31.43
N ASP A 114 18.42 49.24 -31.04
CA ASP A 114 18.13 50.33 -31.96
C ASP A 114 19.47 50.85 -32.48
N THR A 115 19.77 50.55 -33.74
CA THR A 115 20.38 51.57 -34.61
C THR A 115 20.27 51.14 -36.07
N LYS A 116 19.47 51.92 -36.81
CA LYS A 116 19.45 51.96 -38.27
C LYS A 116 20.86 52.19 -38.84
N ARG A 117 21.29 51.37 -39.79
CA ARG A 117 21.92 51.76 -41.06
C ARG A 117 22.02 50.56 -41.99
#